data_AF-A0A349BLT9-F1
#
_entry.id   AF-A0A349BLT9-F1
#
_cell.length_a   1.000
_cell.length_b   1.000
_cell.length_c   1.000
_cell.angle_alpha   90.00
_cell.angle_beta   90.00
_cell.angle_gamma   90.00
#
_symmetry.space_group_name_H-M   'P 1'
#
loop_
_entity.id
_entity.type
_entity.pdbx_description
1 polymer ?
#
loop_
_entity_poly.entity_id
_entity_poly.type
_entity_poly.pdbx_seq_one_letter_code
_entity_poly.pdbx_strand_id
1 'polypeptide(L)'
;PALRDTSREMLEVRDGLVEEGFNIYSPCLMNEMCPALTNPADWCHEDIPWEPPEIIKEIDRITGLRKDSLKFSYLIIRKDSLSIRDIYDNKSFRGNNSFRVVSEPLISKGKLEFYICGTGGRRLIVRLDKDSSMTNKPFETIRRGDIVSFEHTADEGKRLKLTKDTTVTKIVSRFILTGTTHSIY
;
A
#
# COMPACT_ATOMS: atom_id res chain seq x y z
N PRO A 1 -10.03 11.32 4.95
CA PRO A 1 -9.81 11.73 3.54
C PRO A 1 -8.35 11.41 3.12
N ALA A 2 -8.05 11.33 1.83
CA ALA A 2 -6.68 11.09 1.30
C ALA A 2 -5.98 12.39 0.83
N LEU A 3 -6.42 13.54 1.34
CA LEU A 3 -5.81 14.83 1.02
C LEU A 3 -4.50 14.96 1.80
N ARG A 4 -3.47 15.51 1.14
CA ARG A 4 -2.11 15.61 1.69
C ARG A 4 -2.10 16.11 3.12
N ASP A 5 -2.70 17.26 3.38
CA ASP A 5 -2.58 17.93 4.67
C ASP A 5 -3.26 17.09 5.78
N THR A 6 -4.53 16.68 5.58
CA THR A 6 -5.24 15.80 6.53
C THR A 6 -4.60 14.41 6.71
N SER A 7 -3.97 13.86 5.66
CA SER A 7 -3.24 12.60 5.75
C SER A 7 -1.98 12.77 6.59
N ARG A 8 -1.27 13.89 6.46
CA ARG A 8 -0.05 14.19 7.22
C ARG A 8 -0.35 14.45 8.69
N GLU A 9 -1.40 15.22 9.01
CA GLU A 9 -1.87 15.40 10.40
C GLU A 9 -2.13 14.06 11.09
N MET A 10 -2.77 13.10 10.39
CA MET A 10 -2.97 11.75 10.94
C MET A 10 -1.64 11.00 11.13
N LEU A 11 -0.69 11.16 10.21
CA LEU A 11 0.64 10.55 10.35
C LEU A 11 1.44 11.16 11.52
N GLU A 12 1.27 12.44 11.82
CA GLU A 12 1.88 13.09 12.99
C GLU A 12 1.30 12.51 14.29
N VAL A 13 -0.03 12.31 14.35
CA VAL A 13 -0.67 11.59 15.47
C VAL A 13 -0.12 10.16 15.57
N ARG A 14 0.02 9.46 14.44
CA ARG A 14 0.59 8.11 14.39
C ARG A 14 2.02 8.08 14.92
N ASP A 15 2.88 9.02 14.53
CA ASP A 15 4.27 9.08 14.99
C ASP A 15 4.34 9.38 16.50
N GLY A 16 3.53 10.32 17.01
CA GLY A 16 3.45 10.60 18.45
C GLY A 16 3.02 9.38 19.28
N LEU A 17 2.07 8.59 18.77
CA LEU A 17 1.66 7.34 19.42
C LEU A 17 2.77 6.28 19.42
N VAL A 18 3.56 6.21 18.35
CA VAL A 18 4.73 5.32 18.30
C VAL A 18 5.78 5.76 19.33
N GLU A 19 6.02 7.07 19.49
CA GLU A 19 6.92 7.61 20.51
C GLU A 19 6.44 7.30 21.94
N GLU A 20 5.12 7.27 22.17
CA GLU A 20 4.51 6.84 23.43
C GLU A 20 4.56 5.31 23.65
N GLY A 21 5.06 4.54 22.68
CA GLY A 21 5.23 3.09 22.77
C GLY A 21 4.01 2.28 22.31
N PHE A 22 3.03 2.89 21.65
CA PHE A 22 1.94 2.15 21.03
C PHE A 22 2.41 1.42 19.77
N ASN A 23 1.80 0.27 19.50
CA ASN A 23 2.02 -0.49 18.27
C ASN A 23 0.92 -0.23 17.25
N ILE A 24 1.32 0.16 16.03
CA ILE A 24 0.39 0.34 14.92
C ILE A 24 -0.01 -1.01 14.35
N TYR A 25 -1.31 -1.31 14.37
CA TYR A 25 -1.84 -2.52 13.77
C TYR A 25 -1.87 -2.42 12.24
N SER A 26 -2.42 -1.32 11.70
CA SER A 26 -2.62 -1.11 10.25
C SER A 26 -2.84 0.39 9.98
N PRO A 27 -2.55 0.93 8.77
CA PRO A 27 -2.04 0.31 7.55
C PRO A 27 -0.53 0.03 7.56
N CYS A 28 0.20 0.70 8.46
CA CYS A 28 1.66 0.59 8.53
C CYS A 28 2.09 -0.82 8.92
N LEU A 29 3.09 -1.36 8.22
CA LEU A 29 3.73 -2.62 8.59
C LEU A 29 4.85 -2.41 9.62
N MET A 30 5.28 -1.17 9.84
CA MET A 30 6.40 -0.83 10.71
C MET A 30 5.93 0.06 11.86
N ASN A 31 6.61 -0.09 13.00
CA ASN A 31 6.43 0.75 14.19
C ASN A 31 7.62 1.71 14.39
N GLU A 32 8.09 2.30 13.28
CA GLU A 32 9.15 3.31 13.22
C GLU A 32 8.58 4.65 12.73
N MET A 33 9.30 5.77 12.85
CA MET A 33 8.87 7.09 12.34
C MET A 33 8.46 7.03 10.86
N CYS A 34 7.38 7.72 10.50
CA CYS A 34 6.78 7.56 9.17
C CYS A 34 7.69 8.16 8.07
N PRO A 35 8.16 7.37 7.09
CA PRO A 35 9.00 7.89 6.01
C PRO A 35 8.29 8.92 5.10
N ALA A 36 6.95 8.97 5.12
CA ALA A 36 6.19 9.95 4.36
C ALA A 36 6.26 11.36 4.99
N LEU A 37 6.59 11.48 6.28
CA LEU A 37 6.73 12.80 6.93
C LEU A 37 8.06 13.47 6.61
N THR A 38 9.08 12.72 6.20
CA THR A 38 10.43 13.24 5.88
C THR A 38 10.43 14.27 4.76
N ASN A 39 9.57 14.12 3.75
CA ASN A 39 9.42 15.06 2.66
C ASN A 39 8.04 15.74 2.74
N PRO A 40 7.96 17.08 2.82
CA PRO A 40 6.69 17.80 2.91
C PRO A 40 5.73 17.55 1.73
N ALA A 41 6.25 17.15 0.56
CA ALA A 41 5.44 16.85 -0.61
C ALA A 41 4.80 15.46 -0.57
N ASP A 42 5.25 14.57 0.32
CA ASP A 42 4.76 13.21 0.42
C ASP A 42 3.62 13.07 1.44
N TRP A 43 2.72 12.13 1.18
CA TRP A 43 1.69 11.66 2.12
C TRP A 43 1.31 10.21 1.82
N CYS A 44 0.86 9.50 2.84
CA CYS A 44 0.42 8.11 2.71
C CYS A 44 -1.11 8.02 2.85
N HIS A 45 -1.75 7.25 1.98
CA HIS A 45 -3.17 6.98 2.01
C HIS A 45 -3.46 5.63 1.37
N GLU A 46 -4.66 5.13 1.65
CA GLU A 46 -5.26 3.96 1.04
C GLU A 46 -6.12 4.38 -0.15
N ASP A 47 -6.17 3.50 -1.13
CA ASP A 47 -7.12 3.53 -2.23
C ASP A 47 -7.75 2.13 -2.27
N ILE A 48 -9.06 2.02 -2.38
CA ILE A 48 -9.74 0.74 -2.57
C ILE A 48 -10.78 0.86 -3.67
N PRO A 49 -10.99 -0.19 -4.48
CA PRO A 49 -12.13 -0.21 -5.38
C PRO A 49 -13.41 -0.21 -4.55
N TRP A 50 -14.44 0.46 -5.06
CA TRP A 50 -15.77 0.40 -4.50
C TRP A 50 -16.79 0.34 -5.61
N GLU A 51 -17.97 -0.18 -5.29
CA GLU A 51 -19.11 -0.10 -6.17
C GLU A 51 -19.99 1.09 -5.74
N PRO A 52 -19.97 2.22 -6.47
CA PRO A 52 -20.80 3.37 -6.14
C PRO A 52 -22.30 3.02 -6.25
N PRO A 53 -23.15 3.53 -5.34
CA PRO A 53 -24.60 3.47 -5.53
C PRO A 53 -25.03 4.14 -6.85
N GLU A 54 -26.16 3.70 -7.43
CA GLU A 54 -26.65 4.22 -8.74
C GLU A 54 -26.80 5.74 -8.77
N ILE A 55 -27.25 6.36 -7.67
CA ILE A 55 -27.33 7.82 -7.59
C ILE A 55 -25.97 8.51 -7.75
N ILE A 56 -24.90 7.89 -7.20
CA ILE A 56 -23.54 8.41 -7.34
C ILE A 56 -23.03 8.21 -8.77
N LYS A 57 -23.32 7.04 -9.39
CA LYS A 57 -23.00 6.79 -10.80
C LYS A 57 -23.66 7.82 -11.72
N GLU A 58 -24.91 8.18 -11.45
CA GLU A 58 -25.63 9.18 -12.24
C GLU A 58 -25.05 10.59 -12.07
N ILE A 59 -24.72 10.99 -10.84
CA ILE A 59 -24.03 12.26 -10.58
C ILE A 59 -22.68 12.30 -11.31
N ASP A 60 -21.89 11.23 -11.20
CA ASP A 60 -20.59 11.12 -11.87
C ASP A 60 -20.75 11.21 -13.40
N ARG A 61 -21.80 10.59 -13.98
CA ARG A 61 -22.13 10.69 -15.41
C ARG A 61 -22.48 12.13 -15.84
N ILE A 62 -23.29 12.83 -15.06
CA ILE A 62 -23.72 14.22 -15.36
C ILE A 62 -22.55 15.20 -15.20
N THR A 63 -21.71 15.01 -14.17
CA THR A 63 -20.61 15.92 -13.82
C THR A 63 -19.30 15.60 -14.54
N GLY A 64 -19.20 14.44 -15.17
CA GLY A 64 -17.95 13.93 -15.76
C GLY A 64 -16.92 13.49 -14.71
N LEU A 65 -17.32 13.40 -13.43
CA LEU A 65 -16.46 12.87 -12.37
C LEU A 65 -16.30 11.35 -12.54
N ARG A 66 -15.13 10.84 -12.14
CA ARG A 66 -14.88 9.39 -12.05
C ARG A 66 -14.42 9.08 -10.64
N LYS A 67 -15.32 8.53 -9.82
CA LYS A 67 -15.00 8.00 -8.49
C LYS A 67 -15.14 6.48 -8.51
N ASP A 68 -14.22 5.81 -9.18
CA ASP A 68 -14.13 4.34 -9.24
C ASP A 68 -13.47 3.72 -8.00
N SER A 69 -12.90 4.56 -7.13
CA SER A 69 -12.15 4.19 -5.95
C SER A 69 -12.43 5.12 -4.78
N LEU A 70 -12.36 4.57 -3.57
CA LEU A 70 -12.39 5.34 -2.32
C LEU A 70 -10.96 5.56 -1.85
N LYS A 71 -10.58 6.83 -1.73
CA LYS A 71 -9.27 7.24 -1.24
C LYS A 71 -9.41 7.83 0.17
N PHE A 72 -8.75 7.22 1.14
CA PHE A 72 -8.83 7.64 2.53
C PHE A 72 -7.55 7.31 3.28
N SER A 73 -7.37 7.95 4.42
CA SER A 73 -6.29 7.62 5.36
C SER A 73 -6.94 7.07 6.61
N TYR A 74 -6.35 6.04 7.20
CA TYR A 74 -6.86 5.40 8.40
C TYR A 74 -5.68 4.97 9.28
N LEU A 75 -5.98 4.76 10.56
CA LEU A 75 -5.06 4.23 11.54
C LEU A 75 -5.82 3.25 12.43
N ILE A 76 -5.28 2.06 12.61
CA ILE A 76 -5.82 1.05 13.53
C ILE A 76 -4.74 0.75 14.55
N ILE A 77 -5.11 0.80 15.82
CA ILE A 77 -4.25 0.53 16.97
C ILE A 77 -4.95 -0.51 17.83
N ARG A 78 -4.17 -1.41 18.41
CA ARG A 78 -4.68 -2.45 19.32
C ARG A 78 -3.93 -2.41 20.64
N LYS A 79 -4.59 -2.81 21.71
CA LYS A 79 -4.01 -2.88 23.06
C LYS A 79 -3.10 -4.10 23.28
N ASP A 80 -3.25 -5.13 22.46
CA ASP A 80 -2.49 -6.39 22.55
C ASP A 80 -1.16 -6.35 21.78
N SER A 81 -0.75 -5.17 21.31
CA SER A 81 0.50 -4.94 20.58
C SER A 81 0.66 -5.68 19.26
N LEU A 82 -0.37 -6.37 18.76
CA LEU A 82 -0.30 -7.07 17.48
C LEU A 82 -0.26 -6.09 16.31
N SER A 83 0.53 -6.43 15.31
CA SER A 83 0.57 -5.77 14.01
C SER A 83 0.01 -6.66 12.90
N ILE A 84 -0.54 -6.05 11.86
CA ILE A 84 -0.90 -6.78 10.65
C ILE A 84 0.34 -7.40 9.97
N ARG A 85 1.53 -6.82 10.23
CA ARG A 85 2.81 -7.40 9.83
C ARG A 85 3.03 -8.79 10.43
N ASP A 86 2.73 -9.00 11.72
CA ASP A 86 2.91 -10.29 12.37
C ASP A 86 2.09 -11.40 11.68
N ILE A 87 0.93 -11.05 11.15
CA ILE A 87 0.08 -11.98 10.40
C ILE A 87 0.70 -12.30 9.03
N TYR A 88 1.23 -11.30 8.34
CA TYR A 88 1.71 -11.46 6.96
C TYR A 88 3.15 -11.94 6.85
N ASP A 89 4.01 -11.59 7.79
CA ASP A 89 5.36 -12.12 7.83
C ASP A 89 5.36 -13.62 8.11
N ASN A 90 4.45 -14.10 8.97
CA ASN A 90 4.21 -15.54 9.16
C ASN A 90 3.66 -16.24 7.90
N LYS A 91 3.00 -15.50 7.00
CA LYS A 91 2.52 -15.99 5.69
C LYS A 91 3.52 -15.74 4.56
N SER A 92 4.56 -14.96 4.79
CA SER A 92 5.61 -14.66 3.82
C SER A 92 6.58 -15.84 3.74
N PHE A 93 7.15 -16.09 2.57
CA PHE A 93 7.95 -17.30 2.33
C PHE A 93 9.23 -17.39 3.17
N ARG A 94 9.73 -16.28 3.74
CA ARG A 94 10.95 -16.26 4.57
C ARG A 94 10.82 -15.63 5.95
N GLY A 95 9.64 -15.17 6.36
CA GLY A 95 9.48 -14.33 7.56
C GLY A 95 10.19 -12.99 7.37
N ASN A 96 9.55 -11.88 7.72
CA ASN A 96 10.16 -10.54 7.84
C ASN A 96 10.44 -9.73 6.57
N ASN A 97 9.75 -9.98 5.45
CA ASN A 97 9.93 -9.21 4.20
C ASN A 97 8.62 -8.78 3.52
N SER A 98 7.56 -8.56 4.30
CA SER A 98 6.33 -7.97 3.76
C SER A 98 6.49 -6.46 3.54
N PHE A 99 6.01 -5.99 2.39
CA PHE A 99 5.93 -4.59 2.04
C PHE A 99 4.51 -4.22 1.65
N ARG A 100 4.08 -3.02 2.01
CA ARG A 100 2.85 -2.43 1.50
C ARG A 100 3.17 -1.54 0.30
N VAL A 101 2.41 -1.67 -0.78
CA VAL A 101 2.51 -0.78 -1.94
C VAL A 101 1.86 0.57 -1.59
N VAL A 102 2.60 1.67 -1.70
CA VAL A 102 2.18 3.01 -1.26
C VAL A 102 2.16 4.05 -2.39
N SER A 103 2.22 3.61 -3.64
CA SER A 103 2.01 4.44 -4.83
C SER A 103 1.11 3.78 -5.87
N GLU A 104 0.62 4.60 -6.78
CA GLU A 104 0.19 4.14 -8.10
C GLU A 104 1.38 3.60 -8.91
N PRO A 105 1.15 2.78 -9.94
CA PRO A 105 2.21 2.37 -10.85
C PRO A 105 2.85 3.58 -11.51
N LEU A 106 4.17 3.67 -11.40
CA LEU A 106 5.00 4.64 -12.09
C LEU A 106 5.51 3.95 -13.38
N ILE A 107 4.85 4.25 -14.49
CA ILE A 107 5.13 3.61 -15.79
C ILE A 107 5.94 4.55 -16.65
N SER A 108 7.03 4.05 -17.21
CA SER A 108 7.78 4.75 -18.26
C SER A 108 8.33 3.75 -19.27
N LYS A 109 8.90 4.23 -20.38
CA LYS A 109 9.36 3.36 -21.46
C LYS A 109 10.38 2.34 -20.93
N GLY A 110 10.04 1.05 -21.02
CA GLY A 110 10.94 -0.05 -20.66
C GLY A 110 10.94 -0.43 -19.17
N LYS A 111 10.12 0.20 -18.32
CA LYS A 111 10.11 -0.09 -16.87
C LYS A 111 8.77 0.16 -16.18
N LEU A 112 8.52 -0.64 -15.15
CA LEU A 112 7.42 -0.50 -14.20
C LEU A 112 7.99 -0.32 -12.79
N GLU A 113 7.48 0.67 -12.06
CA GLU A 113 7.99 1.04 -10.74
C GLU A 113 6.85 1.30 -9.74
N PHE A 114 7.12 1.06 -8.45
CA PHE A 114 6.23 1.42 -7.35
C PHE A 114 7.04 1.93 -6.16
N TYR A 115 6.45 2.78 -5.33
CA TYR A 115 6.91 2.95 -3.96
C TYR A 115 6.31 1.87 -3.08
N ILE A 116 7.16 1.24 -2.28
CA ILE A 116 6.80 0.27 -1.27
C ILE A 116 7.29 0.74 0.09
N CYS A 117 6.56 0.41 1.16
CA CYS A 117 6.93 0.73 2.54
C CYS A 117 6.88 -0.54 3.39
N GLY A 118 7.94 -0.79 4.14
CA GLY A 118 8.10 -1.96 4.99
C GLY A 118 9.44 -1.90 5.70
N THR A 119 10.09 -3.04 5.93
CA THR A 119 11.42 -3.10 6.52
C THR A 119 12.41 -2.22 5.72
N GLY A 120 13.13 -1.33 6.42
CA GLY A 120 14.03 -0.36 5.78
C GLY A 120 13.32 0.89 5.23
N GLY A 121 12.08 1.14 5.62
CA GLY A 121 11.32 2.35 5.27
C GLY A 121 10.70 2.31 3.87
N ARG A 122 10.55 3.50 3.28
CA ARG A 122 9.97 3.69 1.94
C ARG A 122 11.07 3.58 0.88
N ARG A 123 10.90 2.63 -0.05
CA ARG A 123 11.85 2.36 -1.14
C ARG A 123 11.14 2.29 -2.49
N LEU A 124 11.89 2.53 -3.56
CA LEU A 124 11.39 2.30 -4.92
C LEU A 124 11.67 0.84 -5.32
N ILE A 125 10.69 0.13 -5.85
CA ILE A 125 10.85 -1.20 -6.45
C ILE A 125 10.71 -1.07 -7.96
N VAL A 126 11.66 -1.62 -8.72
CA VAL A 126 11.76 -1.40 -10.17
C VAL A 126 11.87 -2.73 -10.90
N ARG A 127 11.13 -2.88 -12.00
CA ARG A 127 11.35 -3.95 -12.98
C ARG A 127 11.52 -3.36 -14.37
N LEU A 128 12.58 -3.75 -15.07
CA LEU A 128 12.76 -3.45 -16.48
C LEU A 128 12.04 -4.52 -17.34
N ASP A 129 11.56 -4.15 -18.52
CA ASP A 129 10.85 -5.09 -19.41
C ASP A 129 11.70 -6.32 -19.76
N LYS A 130 13.02 -6.11 -19.94
CA LYS A 130 13.99 -7.19 -20.22
C LYS A 130 14.19 -8.17 -19.05
N ASP A 131 13.84 -7.75 -17.84
CA ASP A 131 13.95 -8.53 -16.60
C ASP A 131 12.62 -9.22 -16.25
N SER A 132 11.59 -9.12 -17.11
CA SER A 132 10.33 -9.84 -16.96
C SER A 132 10.53 -11.36 -16.98
N SER A 133 9.86 -12.06 -16.07
CA SER A 133 9.88 -13.51 -15.94
C SER A 133 8.55 -14.04 -15.38
N MET A 134 8.36 -15.36 -15.40
CA MET A 134 7.16 -15.98 -14.85
C MET A 134 7.04 -15.76 -13.32
N THR A 135 8.17 -15.80 -12.61
CA THR A 135 8.22 -15.66 -11.13
C THR A 135 7.96 -14.23 -10.67
N ASN A 136 8.26 -13.23 -11.50
CA ASN A 136 7.96 -11.82 -11.19
C ASN A 136 6.71 -11.26 -11.89
N LYS A 137 6.00 -12.08 -12.70
CA LYS A 137 4.75 -11.70 -13.37
C LYS A 137 3.70 -11.06 -12.45
N PRO A 138 3.52 -11.50 -11.17
CA PRO A 138 2.55 -10.85 -10.27
C PRO A 138 2.77 -9.34 -10.08
N PHE A 139 4.00 -8.83 -10.28
CA PHE A 139 4.35 -7.41 -10.20
C PHE A 139 3.49 -6.51 -11.10
N GLU A 140 3.05 -7.02 -12.26
CA GLU A 140 2.22 -6.26 -13.22
C GLU A 140 0.82 -5.94 -12.67
N THR A 141 0.38 -6.75 -11.73
CA THR A 141 -0.97 -6.66 -11.16
C THR A 141 -1.01 -6.00 -9.78
N ILE A 142 0.14 -5.71 -9.16
CA ILE A 142 0.17 -5.05 -7.83
C ILE A 142 -0.43 -3.65 -7.92
N ARG A 143 -1.12 -3.23 -6.86
CA ARG A 143 -1.75 -1.90 -6.75
C ARG A 143 -1.45 -1.32 -5.37
N ARG A 144 -1.63 -0.01 -5.21
CA ARG A 144 -1.59 0.66 -3.89
C ARG A 144 -2.43 -0.14 -2.88
N GLY A 145 -1.91 -0.34 -1.68
CA GLY A 145 -2.60 -1.08 -0.62
C GLY A 145 -2.33 -2.58 -0.60
N ASP A 146 -1.89 -3.18 -1.71
CA ASP A 146 -1.48 -4.59 -1.72
C ASP A 146 -0.30 -4.81 -0.76
N ILE A 147 -0.28 -5.96 -0.11
CA ILE A 147 0.85 -6.41 0.71
C ILE A 147 1.55 -7.53 -0.05
N VAL A 148 2.84 -7.34 -0.27
CA VAL A 148 3.67 -8.14 -1.17
C VAL A 148 4.98 -8.52 -0.49
N SER A 149 5.59 -9.62 -0.92
CA SER A 149 6.97 -9.96 -0.59
C SER A 149 7.78 -10.21 -1.86
N PHE A 150 9.08 -9.99 -1.76
CA PHE A 150 10.03 -10.18 -2.86
C PHE A 150 11.18 -11.08 -2.42
N GLU A 151 11.66 -11.92 -3.33
CA GLU A 151 12.85 -12.75 -3.14
C GLU A 151 13.85 -12.52 -4.24
N HIS A 152 15.15 -12.61 -3.94
CA HIS A 152 16.22 -12.44 -4.93
C HIS A 152 16.15 -11.09 -5.67
N THR A 153 15.76 -10.03 -4.96
CA THR A 153 15.91 -8.66 -5.46
C THR A 153 17.38 -8.25 -5.38
N ALA A 154 17.83 -7.44 -6.34
CA ALA A 154 19.08 -6.72 -6.19
C ALA A 154 18.83 -5.44 -5.38
N ASP A 155 19.47 -5.31 -4.22
CA ASP A 155 19.40 -4.10 -3.41
C ASP A 155 20.43 -3.08 -3.89
N GLU A 156 19.96 -1.92 -4.36
CA GLU A 156 20.78 -0.80 -4.83
C GLU A 156 20.61 0.42 -3.89
N GLY A 157 20.36 0.17 -2.60
CA GLY A 157 20.22 1.15 -1.54
C GLY A 157 18.82 1.77 -1.50
N LYS A 158 18.62 2.87 -2.24
CA LYS A 158 17.32 3.57 -2.29
C LYS A 158 16.27 2.84 -3.11
N ARG A 159 16.69 1.87 -3.93
CA ARG A 159 15.83 1.08 -4.80
C ARG A 159 16.15 -0.39 -4.71
N LEU A 160 15.10 -1.19 -4.82
CA LEU A 160 15.16 -2.62 -5.04
C LEU A 160 14.89 -2.89 -6.52
N LYS A 161 15.66 -3.77 -7.15
CA LYS A 161 15.51 -4.13 -8.55
C LYS A 161 15.08 -5.59 -8.67
N LEU A 162 14.01 -5.82 -9.44
CA LEU A 162 13.58 -7.13 -9.89
C LEU A 162 14.54 -7.61 -10.99
N THR A 163 15.10 -8.79 -10.79
CA THR A 163 15.83 -9.55 -11.79
C THR A 163 14.92 -10.66 -12.35
N LYS A 164 15.42 -11.42 -13.32
CA LYS A 164 14.68 -12.56 -13.87
C LYS A 164 14.39 -13.64 -12.82
N ASP A 165 15.26 -13.78 -11.83
CA ASP A 165 15.15 -14.79 -10.77
C ASP A 165 14.35 -14.27 -9.56
N THR A 166 13.91 -13.01 -9.60
CA THR A 166 13.07 -12.46 -8.54
C THR A 166 11.71 -13.16 -8.52
N THR A 167 11.28 -13.56 -7.33
CA THR A 167 9.92 -14.04 -7.07
C THR A 167 9.11 -12.93 -6.43
N VAL A 168 7.90 -12.70 -6.94
CA VAL A 168 6.96 -11.72 -6.40
C VAL A 168 5.74 -12.45 -5.88
N THR A 169 5.46 -12.30 -4.60
CA THR A 169 4.29 -12.91 -3.95
C THR A 169 3.34 -11.83 -3.48
N LYS A 170 2.08 -11.90 -3.91
CA LYS A 170 0.99 -11.12 -3.33
C LYS A 170 0.44 -11.86 -2.12
N ILE A 171 0.64 -11.31 -0.92
CA ILE A 171 0.20 -11.93 0.34
C ILE A 171 -1.29 -11.63 0.56
N VAL A 172 -1.72 -10.42 0.25
CA VAL A 172 -3.13 -10.02 0.30
C VAL A 172 -3.48 -9.21 -0.94
N SER A 173 -4.59 -9.61 -1.56
CA SER A 173 -5.29 -8.84 -2.57
C SER A 173 -6.34 -7.95 -1.89
N ARG A 174 -6.49 -6.69 -2.33
CA ARG A 174 -7.48 -5.73 -1.83
C ARG A 174 -8.87 -6.36 -1.57
N PHE A 175 -9.54 -5.87 -0.53
CA PHE A 175 -10.97 -6.07 -0.35
C PHE A 175 -11.75 -5.15 -1.30
N ILE A 176 -12.80 -5.68 -1.92
CA ILE A 176 -13.79 -4.87 -2.64
C ILE A 176 -14.90 -4.54 -1.64
N LEU A 177 -15.17 -3.26 -1.44
CA LEU A 177 -16.36 -2.85 -0.68
C LEU A 177 -17.58 -2.96 -1.57
N THR A 178 -18.35 -4.02 -1.36
CA THR A 178 -19.67 -4.19 -1.98
C THR A 178 -20.70 -3.48 -1.11
N GLY A 179 -21.41 -2.51 -1.69
CA GLY A 179 -22.52 -1.84 -1.02
C GLY A 179 -23.75 -2.74 -0.97
N THR A 180 -23.78 -3.77 -0.11
CA THR A 180 -25.06 -4.39 0.27
C THR A 180 -25.82 -3.41 1.15
N THR A 181 -26.78 -2.71 0.55
CA THR A 181 -27.86 -2.04 1.27
C THR A 181 -28.69 -3.12 1.96
N HIS A 182 -28.40 -3.45 3.21
CA HIS A 182 -29.42 -4.03 4.06
C HIS A 182 -30.41 -2.91 4.36
N SER A 183 -31.56 -2.98 3.69
CA SER A 183 -32.73 -2.19 4.02
C SER A 183 -33.08 -2.52 5.47
N ILE A 184 -32.77 -1.60 6.38
CA ILE A 184 -33.31 -1.65 7.73
C ILE A 184 -34.70 -1.02 7.60
N TYR A 185 -35.70 -1.85 7.32
CA TYR A 185 -37.10 -1.57 7.60
C TYR A 185 -37.65 -2.70 8.45
#